data_AF-A0A1I0S6C1-F1
#
_entry.id   AF-A0A1I0S6C1-F1
#
_cell.length_a   1.000
_cell.length_b   1.000
_cell.length_c   1.000
_cell.angle_alpha   90.00
_cell.angle_beta   90.00
_cell.angle_gamma   90.00
#
_symmetry.space_group_name_H-M   'P 1'
#
loop_
_entity.id
_entity.type
_entity.pdbx_description
1 polymer ?
#
loop_
_entity_poly.entity_id
_entity_poly.type
_entity_poly.pdbx_seq_one_letter_code
_entity_poly.pdbx_strand_id
1 'polypeptide(L)'
;MGQSKQIFRSWVPEWLIRLTILLVLFPTVMLFALSTANVNAATGFYGAEPQDIQFSMLVYYASLVAFTPLEKRFFSRISTKEYFLLCLVLQVIVTYFCYHTREISVLFICRFLQGILNCGVTSICLTLLFSRLQSEHARETGYAIFYGMILCSGSLTSLVTAPLVDDFEYNVLYKMVIYAFVPGAVLLLLLMNKVHLVRRMPLYQLDWTSFFLYAPMLILLGYVMIYGQQYYWLEDPRIVWCIAGIIFLGATFVVRQVYSKRPFINMDVFKSRGFLFGILLLGCLYLIRGSFNVTTSFFSTVLGMDPLHTYELLSYNLVGILIGATIAARLVIKKRPLQFIWLVGFFLLLVFHSSMYFLFTSEADQSTFILPLIIQGWGAGMLLTPIVLFIISSVPESISVSASTAGVFIRFTFFGMSTALINYFSLYYTKTHAMRLSDRISKADNGLAERLHTYQSALQGRGLLADQAAKLAPGLLDKAVQKQAFLKYAMDYYELVAILILILMLLIVMAPYINRTTINVKAKQPAAATV
;
A
#
# COMPACT_ATOMS: atom_id res chain seq x y z
N MET A 1 -32.87 25.03 15.49
CA MET A 1 -32.49 25.27 14.09
C MET A 1 -31.16 26.01 14.08
N GLY A 2 -30.03 25.30 14.02
CA GLY A 2 -28.70 25.93 14.00
C GLY A 2 -28.28 26.22 12.56
N GLN A 3 -27.91 27.46 12.26
CA GLN A 3 -27.37 27.85 10.95
C GLN A 3 -26.30 26.84 10.51
N SER A 4 -26.55 26.16 9.38
CA SER A 4 -25.55 25.35 8.69
C SER A 4 -24.36 26.27 8.35
N LYS A 5 -23.27 26.17 9.11
CA LYS A 5 -22.06 26.93 8.83
C LYS A 5 -21.53 26.47 7.47
N GLN A 6 -21.69 27.30 6.46
CA GLN A 6 -21.22 27.00 5.11
C GLN A 6 -19.69 26.85 5.12
N ILE A 7 -19.22 25.63 4.87
CA ILE A 7 -17.80 25.25 4.87
C ILE A 7 -17.02 26.01 3.77
N PHE A 8 -17.67 26.20 2.62
CA PHE A 8 -17.18 26.98 1.49
C PHE A 8 -18.01 28.26 1.34
N ARG A 9 -17.45 29.28 0.70
CA ARG A 9 -18.18 30.53 0.40
C ARG A 9 -19.40 30.22 -0.47
N SER A 10 -20.48 30.98 -0.27
CA SER A 10 -21.80 30.76 -0.90
C SER A 10 -21.78 30.79 -2.43
N TRP A 11 -20.83 31.51 -3.03
CA TRP A 11 -20.71 31.66 -4.49
C TRP A 11 -19.99 30.49 -5.18
N VAL A 12 -19.38 29.57 -4.42
CA VAL A 12 -18.50 28.54 -4.99
C VAL A 12 -19.33 27.37 -5.54
N PRO A 13 -19.21 27.03 -6.83
CA PRO A 13 -19.94 25.91 -7.40
C PRO A 13 -19.38 24.56 -6.94
N GLU A 14 -20.24 23.53 -6.87
CA GLU A 14 -19.88 22.19 -6.37
C GLU A 14 -18.76 21.51 -7.18
N TRP A 15 -18.69 21.72 -8.49
CA TRP A 15 -17.62 21.17 -9.32
C TRP A 15 -16.24 21.71 -8.92
N LEU A 16 -16.16 22.99 -8.56
CA LEU A 16 -14.91 23.64 -8.16
C LEU A 16 -14.47 23.18 -6.76
N ILE A 17 -15.41 22.91 -5.87
CA ILE A 17 -15.14 22.28 -4.56
C ILE A 17 -14.53 20.89 -4.75
N ARG A 18 -15.16 20.04 -5.58
CA ARG A 18 -14.67 18.69 -5.88
C ARG A 18 -13.30 18.73 -6.53
N LEU A 19 -13.09 19.62 -7.50
CA LEU A 19 -11.80 19.85 -8.12
C LEU A 19 -10.73 20.25 -7.10
N THR A 20 -11.05 21.16 -6.18
CA THR A 20 -10.12 21.58 -5.11
C THR A 20 -9.72 20.40 -4.21
N ILE A 21 -10.68 19.57 -3.81
CA ILE A 21 -10.40 18.37 -3.00
C ILE A 21 -9.52 17.39 -3.78
N LEU A 22 -9.81 17.16 -5.06
CA LEU A 22 -9.01 16.27 -5.91
C LEU A 22 -7.58 16.80 -6.12
N LEU A 23 -7.41 18.10 -6.39
CA LEU A 23 -6.10 18.72 -6.58
C LEU A 23 -5.21 18.64 -5.34
N VAL A 24 -5.80 18.60 -4.14
CA VAL A 24 -5.03 18.40 -2.90
C VAL A 24 -4.82 16.92 -2.62
N LEU A 25 -5.82 16.08 -2.84
CA LEU A 25 -5.75 14.66 -2.53
C LEU A 25 -4.83 13.90 -3.49
N PHE A 26 -4.73 14.31 -4.75
CA PHE A 26 -3.85 13.70 -5.74
C PHE A 26 -2.37 13.67 -5.31
N PRO A 27 -1.69 14.81 -5.03
CA PRO A 27 -0.31 14.81 -4.57
C PRO A 27 -0.14 14.14 -3.20
N THR A 28 -1.15 14.20 -2.34
CA THR A 28 -1.20 13.51 -1.03
C THR A 28 -1.09 12.00 -1.21
N VAL A 29 -1.91 11.43 -2.10
CA VAL A 29 -1.89 9.98 -2.41
C VAL A 29 -0.59 9.58 -3.10
N MET A 30 -0.05 10.44 -3.98
CA MET A 30 1.21 10.15 -4.66
C MET A 30 2.40 10.10 -3.71
N LEU A 31 2.44 11.01 -2.73
CA LEU A 31 3.54 11.10 -1.78
C LEU A 31 3.76 9.79 -1.01
N PHE A 32 2.69 9.04 -0.74
CA PHE A 32 2.75 7.73 -0.09
C PHE A 32 3.63 6.72 -0.86
N ALA A 33 3.52 6.69 -2.19
CA ALA A 33 4.22 5.73 -3.04
C ALA A 33 5.47 6.31 -3.74
N LEU A 34 5.79 7.59 -3.52
CA LEU A 34 6.83 8.32 -4.24
C LEU A 34 8.24 7.71 -4.11
N SER A 35 8.60 7.19 -2.93
CA SER A 35 9.92 6.55 -2.72
C SER A 35 10.06 5.27 -3.54
N THR A 36 8.98 4.52 -3.65
CA THR A 36 8.94 3.24 -4.36
C THR A 36 8.51 3.37 -5.81
N ALA A 37 8.26 4.60 -6.30
CA ALA A 37 7.83 4.84 -7.67
C ALA A 37 8.89 4.41 -8.69
N ASN A 38 10.17 4.58 -8.36
CA ASN A 38 11.31 3.97 -9.05
C ASN A 38 12.42 3.72 -8.02
N VAL A 39 12.51 2.49 -7.52
CA VAL A 39 13.48 2.11 -6.47
C VAL A 39 14.92 2.23 -6.98
N ASN A 40 15.18 1.94 -8.26
CA ASN A 40 16.52 2.00 -8.84
C ASN A 40 17.03 3.45 -8.93
N ALA A 41 16.17 4.38 -9.35
CA ALA A 41 16.53 5.80 -9.39
C ALA A 41 16.72 6.37 -7.97
N ALA A 42 15.88 5.98 -7.01
CA ALA A 42 16.01 6.41 -5.62
C ALA A 42 17.31 5.89 -4.98
N THR A 43 17.63 4.59 -5.15
CA THR A 43 18.88 3.99 -4.63
C THR A 43 20.11 4.63 -5.23
N GLY A 44 20.12 4.86 -6.55
CA GLY A 44 21.21 5.57 -7.23
C GLY A 44 21.41 7.00 -6.74
N PHE A 45 20.34 7.74 -6.46
CA PHE A 45 20.41 9.12 -5.97
C PHE A 45 20.91 9.21 -4.52
N TYR A 46 20.42 8.35 -3.64
CA TYR A 46 20.80 8.37 -2.21
C TYR A 46 22.09 7.59 -1.91
N GLY A 47 22.62 6.82 -2.86
CA GLY A 47 23.73 5.90 -2.59
C GLY A 47 23.38 4.85 -1.54
N ALA A 48 22.11 4.44 -1.49
CA ALA A 48 21.53 3.61 -0.44
C ALA A 48 21.04 2.27 -1.00
N GLU A 49 20.78 1.30 -0.13
CA GLU A 49 20.29 0.00 -0.54
C GLU A 49 18.78 0.05 -0.88
N PRO A 50 18.26 -0.84 -1.75
CA PRO A 50 16.83 -0.93 -2.03
C PRO A 50 15.95 -1.11 -0.78
N GLN A 51 16.50 -1.74 0.26
CA GLN A 51 15.89 -1.94 1.56
C GLN A 51 15.68 -0.61 2.28
N ASP A 52 16.62 0.33 2.21
CA ASP A 52 16.49 1.65 2.81
C ASP A 52 15.32 2.44 2.20
N ILE A 53 15.18 2.36 0.88
CA ILE A 53 14.08 3.02 0.16
C ILE A 53 12.73 2.41 0.54
N GLN A 54 12.64 1.09 0.64
CA GLN A 54 11.43 0.40 1.12
C GLN A 54 11.11 0.74 2.58
N PHE A 55 12.12 0.78 3.44
CA PHE A 55 11.97 1.17 4.83
C PHE A 55 11.48 2.62 4.96
N SER A 56 11.95 3.54 4.12
CA SER A 56 11.46 4.93 4.08
C SER A 56 9.94 5.04 3.86
N MET A 57 9.37 4.14 3.03
CA MET A 57 7.92 4.05 2.80
C MET A 57 7.19 3.52 4.03
N LEU A 58 7.75 2.51 4.71
CA LEU A 58 7.17 1.99 5.96
C LEU A 58 7.28 3.00 7.10
N VAL A 59 8.34 3.80 7.20
CA VAL A 59 8.45 4.89 8.19
C VAL A 59 7.35 5.93 7.96
N TYR A 60 7.12 6.31 6.71
CA TYR A 60 5.98 7.16 6.34
C TYR A 60 4.66 6.53 6.81
N TYR A 61 4.42 5.26 6.48
CA TYR A 61 3.17 4.59 6.80
C TYR A 61 2.98 4.40 8.32
N ALA A 62 4.04 4.04 9.05
CA ALA A 62 4.06 3.90 10.50
C ALA A 62 3.66 5.21 11.19
N SER A 63 4.19 6.34 10.72
CA SER A 63 3.86 7.67 11.27
C SER A 63 2.40 8.06 11.01
N LEU A 64 1.86 7.73 9.83
CA LEU A 64 0.45 7.92 9.48
C LEU A 64 -0.46 7.11 10.41
N VAL A 65 -0.14 5.83 10.62
CA VAL A 65 -0.88 4.94 11.51
C VAL A 65 -0.81 5.44 12.95
N ALA A 66 0.37 5.82 13.42
CA ALA A 66 0.58 6.29 14.79
C ALA A 66 -0.16 7.59 15.10
N PHE A 67 -0.25 8.49 14.13
CA PHE A 67 -0.89 9.79 14.29
C PHE A 67 -2.42 9.75 14.13
N THR A 68 -2.97 8.73 13.48
CA THR A 68 -4.42 8.59 13.20
C THR A 68 -5.31 8.86 14.43
N PRO A 69 -5.03 8.32 15.64
CA PRO A 69 -5.87 8.59 16.82
C PRO A 69 -5.76 10.03 17.36
N LEU A 70 -4.58 10.64 17.22
CA LEU A 70 -4.32 12.02 17.66
C LEU A 70 -4.95 13.04 16.74
N GLU A 71 -4.93 12.77 15.43
CA GLU A 71 -5.40 13.65 14.36
C GLU A 71 -6.80 14.19 14.65
N LYS A 72 -7.73 13.32 15.07
CA LYS A 72 -9.11 13.70 15.41
C LYS A 72 -9.20 14.86 16.40
N ARG A 73 -8.30 14.93 17.39
CA ARG A 73 -8.29 16.02 18.38
C ARG A 73 -7.78 17.32 17.79
N PHE A 74 -6.70 17.26 17.00
CA PHE A 74 -6.18 18.43 16.28
C PHE A 74 -7.24 19.00 15.34
N PHE A 75 -7.89 18.14 14.55
CA PHE A 75 -8.98 18.49 13.66
C PHE A 75 -10.17 19.14 14.38
N SER A 76 -10.53 18.65 15.58
CA SER A 76 -11.64 19.21 16.34
C SER A 76 -11.33 20.59 16.96
N ARG A 77 -10.07 20.87 17.27
CA ARG A 77 -9.68 22.09 18.01
C ARG A 77 -9.47 23.28 17.07
N ILE A 78 -8.73 23.06 15.98
CA ILE A 78 -8.34 24.08 15.01
C ILE A 78 -9.48 24.24 14.01
N SER A 79 -9.66 25.42 13.41
CA SER A 79 -10.66 25.56 12.35
C SER A 79 -10.25 24.73 11.13
N THR A 80 -11.22 24.16 10.42
CA THR A 80 -10.96 23.23 9.30
C THR A 80 -10.01 23.82 8.27
N LYS A 81 -10.26 25.08 7.89
CA LYS A 81 -9.43 25.82 6.92
C LYS A 81 -7.99 25.99 7.41
N GLU A 82 -7.81 26.44 8.65
CA GLU A 82 -6.48 26.72 9.20
C GLU A 82 -5.67 25.44 9.39
N TYR A 83 -6.32 24.36 9.87
CA TYR A 83 -5.66 23.08 10.02
C TYR A 83 -5.22 22.51 8.68
N PHE A 84 -6.08 22.58 7.67
CA PHE A 84 -5.78 22.07 6.34
C PHE A 84 -4.60 22.83 5.71
N LEU A 85 -4.59 24.16 5.81
CA LEU A 85 -3.48 24.97 5.32
C LEU A 85 -2.18 24.73 6.08
N LEU A 86 -2.26 24.59 7.41
CA LEU A 86 -1.09 24.27 8.23
C LEU A 86 -0.46 22.96 7.77
N CYS A 87 -1.26 21.90 7.59
CA CYS A 87 -0.77 20.63 7.10
C CYS A 87 -0.13 20.76 5.71
N LEU A 88 -0.75 21.50 4.77
CA LEU A 88 -0.21 21.68 3.42
C LEU A 88 1.09 22.50 3.39
N VAL A 89 1.17 23.58 4.15
CA VAL A 89 2.39 24.40 4.24
C VAL A 89 3.53 23.59 4.83
N LEU A 90 3.29 22.88 5.94
CA LEU A 90 4.28 21.99 6.52
C LEU A 90 4.66 20.85 5.56
N GLN A 91 3.70 20.33 4.79
CA GLN A 91 3.94 19.28 3.80
C GLN A 91 4.90 19.77 2.70
N VAL A 92 4.70 20.99 2.20
CA VAL A 92 5.58 21.64 1.23
C VAL A 92 6.97 21.86 1.82
N ILE A 93 7.07 22.37 3.05
CA ILE A 93 8.35 22.61 3.74
C ILE A 93 9.14 21.30 3.90
N VAL A 94 8.50 20.24 4.41
CA VAL A 94 9.18 18.94 4.59
C VAL A 94 9.59 18.34 3.23
N THR A 95 8.75 18.47 2.20
CA THR A 95 9.08 18.00 0.84
C THR A 95 10.22 18.80 0.22
N TYR A 96 10.34 20.08 0.55
CA TYR A 96 11.47 20.93 0.15
C TYR A 96 12.78 20.48 0.79
N PHE A 97 12.75 20.03 2.05
CA PHE A 97 13.92 19.38 2.66
C PHE A 97 14.28 18.07 1.96
N CYS A 98 13.29 17.23 1.59
CA CYS A 98 13.55 16.01 0.80
C CYS A 98 14.19 16.30 -0.57
N TYR A 99 13.85 17.43 -1.20
CA TYR A 99 14.42 17.84 -2.49
C TYR A 99 15.93 18.17 -2.41
N HIS A 100 16.39 18.75 -1.29
CA HIS A 100 17.80 19.13 -1.09
C HIS A 100 18.65 18.03 -0.46
N THR A 101 18.01 17.12 0.26
CA THR A 101 18.70 16.11 1.06
C THR A 101 19.16 14.94 0.21
N ARG A 102 20.44 14.57 0.35
CA ARG A 102 21.01 13.31 -0.16
C ARG A 102 21.28 12.27 0.94
N GLU A 103 21.11 12.64 2.20
CA GLU A 103 21.32 11.77 3.36
C GLU A 103 20.07 10.93 3.68
N ILE A 104 20.24 9.60 3.71
CA ILE A 104 19.14 8.66 3.98
C ILE A 104 18.53 8.83 5.38
N SER A 105 19.36 9.16 6.38
CA SER A 105 18.90 9.37 7.75
C SER A 105 17.96 10.58 7.86
N VAL A 106 18.29 11.66 7.15
CA VAL A 106 17.44 12.86 7.08
C VAL A 106 16.17 12.57 6.28
N LEU A 107 16.24 11.73 5.24
CA LEU A 107 15.06 11.25 4.52
C LEU A 107 14.09 10.52 5.46
N PHE A 108 14.55 9.63 6.34
CA PHE A 108 13.67 8.93 7.28
C PHE A 108 12.90 9.88 8.20
N ILE A 109 13.59 10.91 8.74
CA ILE A 109 12.95 11.93 9.56
C ILE A 109 11.89 12.69 8.76
N CYS A 110 12.24 13.11 7.53
CA CYS A 110 11.29 13.79 6.66
C CYS A 110 10.08 12.90 6.34
N ARG A 111 10.29 11.62 6.01
CA ARG A 111 9.21 10.66 5.70
C ARG A 111 8.30 10.44 6.89
N PHE A 112 8.83 10.38 8.11
CA PHE A 112 8.04 10.32 9.34
C PHE A 112 7.17 11.57 9.52
N LEU A 113 7.73 12.76 9.28
CA LEU A 113 6.95 14.00 9.35
C LEU A 113 5.88 14.06 8.24
N GLN A 114 6.21 13.62 7.03
CA GLN A 114 5.29 13.58 5.91
C GLN A 114 4.09 12.67 6.18
N GLY A 115 4.26 11.50 6.81
CA GLY A 115 3.11 10.63 7.10
C GLY A 115 2.18 11.19 8.18
N ILE A 116 2.71 11.92 9.19
CA ILE A 116 1.89 12.67 10.16
C ILE A 116 1.03 13.71 9.44
N LEU A 117 1.65 14.51 8.57
CA LEU A 117 0.96 15.58 7.84
C LEU A 117 -0.04 15.02 6.83
N ASN A 118 0.30 13.93 6.16
CA ASN A 118 -0.56 13.21 5.23
C ASN A 118 -1.82 12.67 5.90
N CYS A 119 -1.71 12.18 7.14
CA CYS A 119 -2.87 11.75 7.94
C CYS A 119 -3.87 12.90 8.09
N GLY A 120 -3.40 14.10 8.45
CA GLY A 120 -4.25 15.29 8.59
C GLY A 120 -4.92 15.70 7.29
N VAL A 121 -4.15 15.82 6.19
CA VAL A 121 -4.70 16.17 4.88
C VAL A 121 -5.75 15.16 4.42
N THR A 122 -5.45 13.87 4.56
CA THR A 122 -6.33 12.78 4.12
C THR A 122 -7.63 12.75 4.91
N SER A 123 -7.58 12.87 6.24
CA SER A 123 -8.76 12.93 7.11
C SER A 123 -9.69 14.10 6.76
N ILE A 124 -9.12 15.28 6.48
CA ILE A 124 -9.91 16.47 6.12
C ILE A 124 -10.55 16.28 4.75
N CYS A 125 -9.80 15.84 3.74
CA CYS A 125 -10.34 15.55 2.41
C CYS A 125 -11.48 14.55 2.47
N LEU A 126 -11.34 13.48 3.26
CA LEU A 126 -12.37 12.46 3.42
C LEU A 126 -13.61 13.03 4.12
N THR A 127 -13.43 13.85 5.17
CA THR A 127 -14.53 14.53 5.86
C THR A 127 -15.27 15.50 4.93
N LEU A 128 -14.55 16.26 4.11
CA LEU A 128 -15.12 17.18 3.12
C LEU A 128 -15.88 16.41 2.04
N LEU A 129 -15.32 15.31 1.54
CA LEU A 129 -15.97 14.43 0.57
C LEU A 129 -17.30 13.89 1.13
N PHE A 130 -17.30 13.36 2.35
CA PHE A 130 -18.52 12.88 3.01
C PHE A 130 -19.53 13.98 3.28
N SER A 131 -19.10 15.19 3.65
CA SER A 131 -20.02 16.31 3.90
C SER A 131 -20.81 16.76 2.67
N ARG A 132 -20.31 16.44 1.47
CA ARG A 132 -20.89 16.86 0.18
C ARG A 132 -21.74 15.79 -0.49
N LEU A 133 -21.54 14.54 -0.09
CA LEU A 133 -22.39 13.44 -0.52
C LEU A 133 -23.66 13.49 0.37
N GLN A 134 -24.71 14.17 -0.10
CA GLN A 134 -26.00 14.31 0.62
C GLN A 134 -27.01 13.18 0.32
N SER A 135 -26.57 12.07 -0.27
CA SER A 135 -27.41 10.92 -0.61
C SER A 135 -27.46 9.90 0.54
N GLU A 136 -28.53 9.10 0.63
CA GLU A 136 -28.61 7.91 1.50
C GLU A 136 -27.40 6.95 1.29
N HIS A 137 -26.71 7.03 0.15
CA HIS A 137 -25.58 6.15 -0.24
C HIS A 137 -24.20 6.85 -0.24
N ALA A 138 -24.11 7.98 0.44
CA ALA A 138 -22.94 8.83 0.50
C ALA A 138 -21.70 8.14 1.06
N ARG A 139 -21.89 7.32 2.10
CA ARG A 139 -20.80 6.69 2.84
C ARG A 139 -20.13 5.61 2.00
N GLU A 140 -20.90 4.74 1.38
CA GLU A 140 -20.45 3.64 0.52
C GLU A 140 -19.69 4.19 -0.68
N THR A 141 -20.27 5.20 -1.34
CA THR A 141 -19.66 5.84 -2.52
C THR A 141 -18.38 6.57 -2.15
N GLY A 142 -18.36 7.32 -1.04
CA GLY A 142 -17.17 8.03 -0.58
C GLY A 142 -16.03 7.10 -0.19
N TYR A 143 -16.33 5.98 0.51
CA TYR A 143 -15.32 4.97 0.83
C TYR A 143 -14.81 4.24 -0.42
N ALA A 144 -15.67 3.96 -1.40
CA ALA A 144 -15.25 3.36 -2.66
C ALA A 144 -14.27 4.25 -3.44
N ILE A 145 -14.56 5.55 -3.50
CA ILE A 145 -13.66 6.54 -4.10
C ILE A 145 -12.34 6.59 -3.32
N PHE A 146 -12.41 6.72 -2.01
CA PHE A 146 -11.22 6.86 -1.15
C PHE A 146 -10.29 5.64 -1.21
N TYR A 147 -10.83 4.44 -0.96
CA TYR A 147 -10.04 3.21 -0.96
C TYR A 147 -9.64 2.79 -2.38
N GLY A 148 -10.45 3.12 -3.39
CA GLY A 148 -10.04 3.04 -4.79
C GLY A 148 -8.77 3.85 -5.04
N MET A 149 -8.74 5.13 -4.66
CA MET A 149 -7.55 5.98 -4.82
C MET A 149 -6.33 5.46 -4.05
N ILE A 150 -6.51 4.89 -2.86
CA ILE A 150 -5.42 4.24 -2.11
C ILE A 150 -4.84 3.05 -2.90
N LEU A 151 -5.67 2.20 -3.49
CA LEU A 151 -5.21 1.08 -4.32
C LEU A 151 -4.50 1.56 -5.59
N CYS A 152 -4.97 2.67 -6.16
CA CYS A 152 -4.40 3.30 -7.34
C CYS A 152 -3.08 4.05 -7.06
N SER A 153 -2.73 4.30 -5.80
CA SER A 153 -1.63 5.19 -5.40
C SER A 153 -0.30 4.83 -6.07
N GLY A 154 0.11 3.57 -6.02
CA GLY A 154 1.36 3.10 -6.65
C GLY A 154 1.37 3.33 -8.16
N SER A 155 0.39 2.78 -8.89
CA SER A 155 0.32 2.88 -10.35
C SER A 155 0.19 4.33 -10.83
N LEU A 156 -0.62 5.15 -10.17
CA LEU A 156 -0.75 6.58 -10.51
C LEU A 156 0.54 7.34 -10.28
N THR A 157 1.22 7.07 -9.16
CA THR A 157 2.49 7.74 -8.86
C THR A 157 3.51 7.39 -9.92
N SER A 158 3.72 6.09 -10.17
CA SER A 158 4.69 5.63 -11.15
C SER A 158 4.40 6.16 -12.56
N LEU A 159 3.14 6.14 -13.01
CA LEU A 159 2.75 6.65 -14.33
C LEU A 159 3.11 8.14 -14.51
N VAL A 160 2.86 8.96 -13.48
CA VAL A 160 3.17 10.39 -13.53
C VAL A 160 4.67 10.64 -13.41
N THR A 161 5.37 9.86 -12.59
CA THR A 161 6.80 10.08 -12.33
C THR A 161 7.73 9.47 -13.36
N ALA A 162 7.29 8.46 -14.14
CA ALA A 162 8.17 7.73 -15.06
C ALA A 162 8.91 8.63 -16.04
N PRO A 163 8.23 9.53 -16.79
CA PRO A 163 8.94 10.41 -17.73
C PRO A 163 9.91 11.35 -17.02
N LEU A 164 9.58 11.79 -15.79
CA LEU A 164 10.47 12.68 -15.03
C LEU A 164 11.74 11.98 -14.55
N VAL A 165 11.68 10.68 -14.24
CA VAL A 165 12.85 9.92 -13.79
C VAL A 165 13.77 9.57 -14.96
N ASP A 166 13.21 9.36 -16.15
CA ASP A 166 13.99 9.06 -17.34
C ASP A 166 14.74 10.31 -17.84
N ASP A 167 14.13 11.50 -17.76
CA ASP A 167 14.70 12.76 -18.26
C ASP A 167 15.51 13.54 -17.20
N PHE A 168 15.24 13.35 -15.90
CA PHE A 168 15.81 14.16 -14.82
C PHE A 168 16.28 13.34 -13.61
N GLU A 169 17.09 13.97 -12.75
CA GLU A 169 17.53 13.40 -11.48
C GLU A 169 16.34 13.16 -10.52
N TYR A 170 16.44 12.10 -9.69
CA TYR A 170 15.36 11.63 -8.81
C TYR A 170 14.77 12.72 -7.89
N ASN A 171 15.57 13.68 -7.43
CA ASN A 171 15.09 14.75 -6.56
C ASN A 171 13.97 15.60 -7.20
N VAL A 172 13.95 15.73 -8.54
CA VAL A 172 12.91 16.47 -9.27
C VAL A 172 11.50 15.97 -8.96
N LEU A 173 11.34 14.71 -8.56
CA LEU A 173 10.05 14.18 -8.12
C LEU A 173 9.48 14.93 -6.90
N TYR A 174 10.32 15.31 -5.93
CA TYR A 174 9.89 16.11 -4.79
C TYR A 174 9.49 17.53 -5.22
N LYS A 175 10.21 18.11 -6.19
CA LYS A 175 9.89 19.42 -6.77
C LYS A 175 8.53 19.39 -7.47
N MET A 176 8.25 18.33 -8.24
CA MET A 176 6.96 18.12 -8.88
C MET A 176 5.82 18.06 -7.85
N VAL A 177 6.01 17.31 -6.76
CA VAL A 177 4.99 17.21 -5.70
C VAL A 177 4.75 18.55 -5.00
N ILE A 178 5.79 19.36 -4.77
CA ILE A 178 5.64 20.73 -4.24
C ILE A 178 4.73 21.55 -5.16
N TYR A 179 4.99 21.56 -6.47
CA TYR A 179 4.16 22.30 -7.41
C TYR A 179 2.73 21.75 -7.52
N ALA A 180 2.55 20.44 -7.41
CA ALA A 180 1.22 19.83 -7.42
C ALA A 180 0.34 20.26 -6.23
N PHE A 181 0.93 20.56 -5.07
CA PHE A 181 0.19 21.08 -3.91
C PHE A 181 -0.25 22.54 -4.04
N VAL A 182 0.45 23.36 -4.84
CA VAL A 182 0.23 24.82 -4.90
C VAL A 182 -1.18 25.20 -5.39
N PRO A 183 -1.69 24.69 -6.54
CA PRO A 183 -3.02 25.04 -7.02
C PRO A 183 -4.12 24.68 -6.02
N GLY A 184 -4.03 23.49 -5.42
CA GLY A 184 -4.97 23.04 -4.40
C GLY A 184 -4.96 23.92 -3.15
N ALA A 185 -3.78 24.30 -2.66
CA ALA A 185 -3.63 25.19 -1.51
C ALA A 185 -4.20 26.59 -1.77
N VAL A 186 -3.94 27.17 -2.96
CA VAL A 186 -4.47 28.49 -3.37
C VAL A 186 -5.99 28.45 -3.47
N LEU A 187 -6.57 27.45 -4.12
CA LEU A 187 -8.03 27.30 -4.20
C LEU A 187 -8.65 27.13 -2.81
N LEU A 188 -8.05 26.33 -1.94
CA LEU A 188 -8.52 26.16 -0.56
C LEU A 188 -8.51 27.49 0.22
N LEU A 189 -7.44 28.28 0.10
CA LEU A 189 -7.34 29.63 0.68
C LEU A 189 -8.49 30.54 0.23
N LEU A 190 -8.82 30.52 -1.05
CA LEU A 190 -9.83 31.39 -1.64
C LEU A 190 -11.25 30.93 -1.30
N LEU A 191 -11.51 29.63 -1.40
CA LEU A 191 -12.87 29.07 -1.42
C LEU A 191 -13.42 28.70 -0.04
N MET A 192 -12.58 28.32 0.93
CA MET A 192 -13.04 27.87 2.25
C MET A 192 -13.30 29.02 3.23
N ASN A 193 -14.34 28.85 4.05
CA ASN A 193 -14.63 29.67 5.22
C ASN A 193 -13.96 29.10 6.48
N LYS A 194 -13.73 29.95 7.49
CA LYS A 194 -13.23 29.51 8.80
C LYS A 194 -14.38 28.87 9.60
N VAL A 195 -14.51 27.55 9.48
CA VAL A 195 -15.57 26.77 10.16
C VAL A 195 -14.96 25.60 10.94
N HIS A 196 -15.51 25.33 12.12
CA HIS A 196 -15.27 24.10 12.89
C HIS A 196 -16.30 23.04 12.45
N LEU A 197 -15.84 21.99 11.78
CA LEU A 197 -16.68 20.86 11.35
C LEU A 197 -17.10 19.96 12.51
N VAL A 198 -16.27 19.88 13.55
CA VAL A 198 -16.47 19.04 14.73
C VAL A 198 -16.57 19.91 15.97
N ARG A 199 -17.32 19.46 16.98
CA ARG A 199 -17.38 20.13 18.29
C ARG A 199 -15.96 20.26 18.83
N ARG A 200 -15.60 21.47 19.26
CA ARG A 200 -14.29 21.78 19.82
C ARG A 200 -13.98 20.85 21.00
N MET A 201 -12.88 20.12 20.91
CA MET A 201 -12.34 19.35 22.02
C MET A 201 -11.05 20.02 22.53
N PRO A 202 -10.83 20.07 23.85
CA PRO A 202 -9.60 20.63 24.41
C PRO A 202 -8.37 19.74 24.14
N LEU A 203 -7.21 20.37 23.94
CA LEU A 203 -5.92 19.71 23.69
C LEU A 203 -5.23 19.19 24.97
N TYR A 204 -5.61 19.69 26.17
CA TYR A 204 -4.91 19.45 27.44
C TYR A 204 -4.88 17.98 27.92
N GLN A 205 -5.50 17.04 27.19
CA GLN A 205 -5.55 15.62 27.54
C GLN A 205 -5.12 14.72 26.38
N LEU A 206 -4.28 15.23 25.47
CA LEU A 206 -3.67 14.43 24.42
C LEU A 206 -2.79 13.34 25.05
N ASP A 207 -3.01 12.10 24.65
CA ASP A 207 -2.26 10.96 25.17
C ASP A 207 -0.95 10.77 24.40
N TRP A 208 -0.04 11.74 24.58
CA TRP A 208 1.29 11.74 23.97
C TRP A 208 2.10 10.50 24.35
N THR A 209 1.91 9.98 25.57
CA THR A 209 2.57 8.76 26.02
C THR A 209 2.21 7.58 25.13
N SER A 210 0.93 7.40 24.80
CA SER A 210 0.51 6.33 23.87
C SER A 210 1.11 6.52 22.47
N PHE A 211 1.26 7.76 21.99
CA PHE A 211 1.95 8.03 20.73
C PHE A 211 3.44 7.67 20.77
N PHE A 212 4.16 8.07 21.83
CA PHE A 212 5.59 7.77 21.98
C PHE A 212 5.87 6.29 22.29
N LEU A 213 4.88 5.51 22.74
CA LEU A 213 4.99 4.04 22.79
C LEU A 213 4.70 3.42 21.42
N TYR A 214 3.65 3.90 20.74
CA TYR A 214 3.12 3.29 19.53
C TYR A 214 3.96 3.61 18.29
N ALA A 215 4.40 4.85 18.09
CA ALA A 215 5.16 5.23 16.90
C ALA A 215 6.51 4.49 16.78
N PRO A 216 7.36 4.42 17.83
CA PRO A 216 8.60 3.64 17.76
C PRO A 216 8.34 2.14 17.61
N MET A 217 7.29 1.60 18.24
CA MET A 217 6.90 0.19 18.06
C MET A 217 6.62 -0.13 16.58
N LEU A 218 5.87 0.73 15.88
CA LEU A 218 5.58 0.55 14.46
C LEU A 218 6.83 0.71 13.58
N ILE A 219 7.72 1.65 13.89
CA ILE A 219 8.98 1.83 13.16
C ILE A 219 9.87 0.59 13.32
N LEU A 220 10.02 0.06 14.54
CA LEU A 220 10.77 -1.18 14.78
C LEU A 220 10.13 -2.36 14.07
N LEU A 221 8.80 -2.45 14.05
CA LEU A 221 8.09 -3.49 13.31
C LEU A 221 8.39 -3.42 11.81
N GLY A 222 8.35 -2.21 11.23
CA GLY A 222 8.73 -1.98 9.84
C GLY A 222 10.21 -2.31 9.57
N TYR A 223 11.10 -2.01 10.51
CA TYR A 223 12.53 -2.28 10.40
C TYR A 223 12.79 -3.79 10.33
N VAL A 224 12.22 -4.56 11.26
CA VAL A 224 12.34 -6.03 11.26
C VAL A 224 11.74 -6.65 9.99
N MET A 225 10.63 -6.12 9.48
CA MET A 225 10.01 -6.62 8.24
C MET A 225 10.88 -6.41 6.99
N ILE A 226 11.65 -5.33 6.93
CA ILE A 226 12.49 -5.02 5.76
C ILE A 226 13.89 -5.62 5.89
N TYR A 227 14.56 -5.35 7.00
CA TYR A 227 15.95 -5.75 7.22
C TYR A 227 16.09 -7.15 7.82
N GLY A 228 15.00 -7.77 8.30
CA GLY A 228 15.03 -9.09 8.90
C GLY A 228 15.72 -10.12 7.99
N GLN A 229 15.29 -10.23 6.73
CA GLN A 229 15.93 -11.16 5.79
C GLN A 229 17.39 -10.80 5.50
N GLN A 230 17.70 -9.50 5.41
CA GLN A 230 19.06 -9.03 5.09
C GLN A 230 20.07 -9.38 6.19
N TYR A 231 19.62 -9.31 7.44
CA TYR A 231 20.43 -9.66 8.61
C TYR A 231 20.17 -11.08 9.12
N TYR A 232 19.70 -11.99 8.27
CA TYR A 232 19.47 -13.40 8.63
C TYR A 232 18.59 -13.59 9.88
N TRP A 233 17.60 -12.70 10.05
CA TRP A 233 16.57 -12.72 11.08
C TRP A 233 17.13 -12.76 12.51
N LEU A 234 16.90 -13.86 13.23
CA LEU A 234 17.25 -13.99 14.65
C LEU A 234 18.75 -14.25 14.87
N GLU A 235 19.52 -14.46 13.80
CA GLU A 235 20.97 -14.62 13.87
C GLU A 235 21.67 -13.29 14.18
N ASP A 236 21.09 -12.16 13.77
CA ASP A 236 21.66 -10.83 14.04
C ASP A 236 21.10 -10.23 15.34
N PRO A 237 21.98 -9.87 16.31
CA PRO A 237 21.58 -9.25 17.57
C PRO A 237 20.72 -8.00 17.41
N ARG A 238 20.92 -7.19 16.37
CA ARG A 238 20.17 -5.94 16.12
C ARG A 238 18.69 -6.25 15.92
N ILE A 239 18.37 -7.29 15.14
CA ILE A 239 16.99 -7.73 14.92
C ILE A 239 16.39 -8.28 16.22
N VAL A 240 17.14 -9.06 16.98
CA VAL A 240 16.70 -9.57 18.29
C VAL A 240 16.36 -8.43 19.26
N TRP A 241 17.21 -7.41 19.36
CA TRP A 241 16.96 -6.22 20.19
C TRP A 241 15.74 -5.43 19.69
N CYS A 242 15.55 -5.31 18.37
CA CYS A 242 14.35 -4.69 17.80
C CYS A 242 13.08 -5.47 18.19
N ILE A 243 13.09 -6.80 18.09
CA ILE A 243 11.96 -7.66 18.48
C ILE A 243 11.67 -7.52 19.98
N ALA A 244 12.69 -7.54 20.83
CA ALA A 244 12.53 -7.31 22.27
C ALA A 244 11.91 -5.93 22.55
N GLY A 245 12.36 -4.89 21.84
CA GLY A 245 11.79 -3.54 21.90
C GLY A 245 10.32 -3.48 21.46
N ILE A 246 9.95 -4.18 20.38
CA ILE A 246 8.56 -4.29 19.92
C ILE A 246 7.69 -4.95 20.99
N ILE A 247 8.14 -6.06 21.58
CA ILE A 247 7.40 -6.77 22.63
C ILE A 247 7.23 -5.86 23.85
N PHE A 248 8.30 -5.19 24.29
CA PHE A 248 8.27 -4.30 25.44
C PHE A 248 7.35 -3.09 25.23
N LEU A 249 7.49 -2.37 24.11
CA LEU A 249 6.66 -1.21 23.79
C LEU A 249 5.21 -1.61 23.55
N GLY A 250 4.98 -2.72 22.85
CA GLY A 250 3.66 -3.26 22.57
C GLY A 250 2.93 -3.70 23.83
N ALA A 251 3.59 -4.45 24.72
CA ALA A 251 3.02 -4.85 26.00
C ALA A 251 2.68 -3.62 26.86
N THR A 252 3.60 -2.66 26.96
CA THR A 252 3.38 -1.40 27.70
C THR A 252 2.22 -0.60 27.11
N PHE A 253 2.12 -0.52 25.79
CA PHE A 253 1.02 0.15 25.10
C PHE A 253 -0.32 -0.54 25.39
N VAL A 254 -0.40 -1.87 25.28
CA VAL A 254 -1.62 -2.65 25.54
C VAL A 254 -2.08 -2.48 26.98
N VAL A 255 -1.18 -2.63 27.96
CA VAL A 255 -1.48 -2.39 29.38
C VAL A 255 -2.06 -0.99 29.57
N ARG A 256 -1.42 0.03 29.00
CA ARG A 256 -1.93 1.41 29.07
C ARG A 256 -3.31 1.57 28.45
N GLN A 257 -3.58 0.94 27.30
CA GLN A 257 -4.90 1.04 26.64
C GLN A 257 -6.00 0.38 27.47
N VAL A 258 -5.70 -0.72 28.16
CA VAL A 258 -6.69 -1.40 29.02
C VAL A 258 -7.05 -0.56 30.25
N TYR A 259 -6.08 0.11 30.86
CA TYR A 259 -6.30 0.89 32.10
C TYR A 259 -6.61 2.38 31.86
N SER A 260 -6.45 2.89 30.64
CA SER A 260 -6.71 4.30 30.32
C SER A 260 -8.21 4.60 30.27
N LYS A 261 -8.64 5.68 30.93
CA LYS A 261 -10.02 6.20 30.84
C LYS A 261 -10.40 6.67 29.43
N ARG A 262 -9.41 6.97 28.59
CA ARG A 262 -9.61 7.47 27.22
C ARG A 262 -8.58 6.82 26.30
N PRO A 263 -8.76 5.54 25.96
CA PRO A 263 -7.77 4.80 25.19
C PRO A 263 -7.64 5.37 23.78
N PHE A 264 -6.42 5.30 23.25
CA PHE A 264 -6.08 5.49 21.85
C PHE A 264 -6.85 4.53 20.95
N ILE A 265 -6.87 3.25 21.35
CA ILE A 265 -7.62 2.17 20.69
C ILE A 265 -8.39 1.45 21.80
N ASN A 266 -9.71 1.53 21.76
CA ASN A 266 -10.53 0.75 22.69
C ASN A 266 -10.40 -0.75 22.32
N MET A 267 -9.87 -1.55 23.25
CA MET A 267 -9.64 -2.99 23.07
C MET A 267 -10.93 -3.80 22.98
N ASP A 268 -12.08 -3.24 23.35
CA ASP A 268 -13.39 -3.89 23.19
C ASP A 268 -13.72 -4.22 21.74
N VAL A 269 -13.07 -3.56 20.76
CA VAL A 269 -13.24 -3.90 19.33
C VAL A 269 -12.88 -5.37 19.05
N PHE A 270 -11.87 -5.91 19.73
CA PHE A 270 -11.42 -7.29 19.55
C PHE A 270 -12.36 -8.33 20.16
N LYS A 271 -13.34 -7.91 20.98
CA LYS A 271 -14.40 -8.80 21.48
C LYS A 271 -15.43 -9.14 20.41
N SER A 272 -15.55 -8.31 19.36
CA SER A 272 -16.47 -8.56 18.25
C SER A 272 -15.89 -9.61 17.28
N ARG A 273 -16.60 -10.73 17.13
CA ARG A 273 -16.24 -11.79 16.16
C ARG A 273 -16.23 -11.28 14.72
N GLY A 274 -17.18 -10.40 14.37
CA GLY A 274 -17.23 -9.78 13.04
C GLY A 274 -16.01 -8.89 12.78
N PHE A 275 -15.56 -8.15 13.80
CA PHE A 275 -14.35 -7.34 13.70
C PHE A 275 -13.11 -8.21 13.46
N LEU A 276 -12.92 -9.28 14.26
CA LEU A 276 -11.80 -10.22 14.10
C LEU A 276 -11.76 -10.86 12.71
N PHE A 277 -12.92 -11.26 12.20
CA PHE A 277 -13.01 -11.82 10.85
C PHE A 277 -12.69 -10.78 9.77
N GLY A 278 -13.22 -9.56 9.93
CA GLY A 278 -12.95 -8.47 8.99
C GLY A 278 -11.46 -8.11 8.91
N ILE A 279 -10.76 -8.02 10.05
CA ILE A 279 -9.32 -7.75 10.05
C ILE A 279 -8.51 -8.92 9.48
N LEU A 280 -8.96 -10.17 9.65
CA LEU A 280 -8.35 -11.34 9.01
C LEU A 280 -8.46 -11.23 7.48
N LEU A 281 -9.66 -10.97 6.96
CA LEU A 281 -9.87 -10.76 5.52
C LEU A 281 -9.02 -9.61 4.98
N LEU A 282 -8.93 -8.51 5.74
CA LEU A 282 -8.12 -7.36 5.36
C LEU A 282 -6.62 -7.71 5.33
N GLY A 283 -6.12 -8.42 6.33
CA GLY A 283 -4.74 -8.89 6.37
C GLY A 283 -4.40 -9.79 5.19
N CYS A 284 -5.23 -10.81 4.94
CA CYS A 284 -5.07 -11.69 3.79
C CYS A 284 -5.13 -10.93 2.45
N LEU A 285 -6.05 -9.97 2.29
CA LEU A 285 -6.10 -9.13 1.10
C LEU A 285 -4.77 -8.40 0.87
N TYR A 286 -4.14 -7.86 1.92
CA TYR A 286 -2.85 -7.17 1.77
C TYR A 286 -1.69 -8.13 1.44
N LEU A 287 -1.69 -9.37 1.96
CA LEU A 287 -0.71 -10.39 1.56
C LEU A 287 -0.87 -10.78 0.08
N ILE A 288 -2.11 -11.08 -0.33
CA ILE A 288 -2.46 -11.45 -1.70
C ILE A 288 -2.20 -10.28 -2.64
N ARG A 289 -2.48 -9.04 -2.24
CA ARG A 289 -2.25 -7.85 -3.07
C ARG A 289 -0.77 -7.50 -3.17
N GLY A 290 0.01 -7.78 -2.14
CA GLY A 290 1.45 -7.51 -2.13
C GLY A 290 2.25 -8.45 -3.03
N SER A 291 1.76 -9.67 -3.30
CA SER A 291 2.35 -10.57 -4.31
C SER A 291 2.47 -9.93 -5.70
N PHE A 292 1.64 -8.93 -5.99
CA PHE A 292 1.72 -8.13 -7.20
C PHE A 292 3.09 -7.49 -7.42
N ASN A 293 3.84 -7.19 -6.36
CA ASN A 293 5.21 -6.68 -6.45
C ASN A 293 6.17 -7.68 -7.14
N VAL A 294 5.86 -8.98 -7.09
CA VAL A 294 6.61 -10.01 -7.83
C VAL A 294 6.32 -9.90 -9.33
N THR A 295 5.07 -9.63 -9.73
CA THR A 295 4.73 -9.35 -11.15
C THR A 295 5.46 -8.10 -11.66
N THR A 296 5.48 -7.02 -10.87
CA THR A 296 6.19 -5.81 -11.29
C THR A 296 7.70 -6.04 -11.38
N SER A 297 8.27 -6.85 -10.47
CA SER A 297 9.70 -7.23 -10.52
C SER A 297 10.02 -8.16 -11.70
N PHE A 298 9.08 -9.02 -12.08
CA PHE A 298 9.19 -9.88 -13.26
C PHE A 298 9.28 -9.05 -14.56
N PHE A 299 8.42 -8.03 -14.71
CA PHE A 299 8.45 -7.15 -15.88
C PHE A 299 9.80 -6.44 -16.05
N SER A 300 10.36 -5.91 -14.96
CA SER A 300 11.66 -5.22 -15.03
C SER A 300 12.86 -6.17 -15.13
N THR A 301 12.88 -7.25 -14.35
CA THR A 301 14.08 -8.10 -14.18
C THR A 301 14.19 -9.20 -15.24
N VAL A 302 13.06 -9.78 -15.64
CA VAL A 302 13.03 -10.94 -16.54
C VAL A 302 12.72 -10.53 -17.98
N LEU A 303 11.68 -9.72 -18.17
CA LEU A 303 11.32 -9.18 -19.49
C LEU A 303 12.19 -7.99 -19.89
N GLY A 304 12.90 -7.37 -18.94
CA GLY A 304 13.78 -6.24 -19.22
C GLY A 304 13.01 -4.99 -19.69
N MET A 305 11.74 -4.87 -19.31
CA MET A 305 10.91 -3.73 -19.69
C MET A 305 11.44 -2.47 -19.02
N ASP A 306 11.58 -1.43 -19.82
CA ASP A 306 11.89 -0.09 -19.36
C ASP A 306 10.72 0.50 -18.53
N PRO A 307 11.00 1.48 -17.66
CA PRO A 307 10.01 1.97 -16.69
C PRO A 307 8.73 2.47 -17.34
N LEU A 308 8.84 3.24 -18.42
CA LEU A 308 7.70 3.81 -19.15
C LEU A 308 6.70 2.71 -19.58
N HIS A 309 7.17 1.71 -20.35
CA HIS A 309 6.33 0.61 -20.82
C HIS A 309 5.76 -0.24 -19.68
N THR A 310 6.55 -0.46 -18.61
CA THR A 310 6.07 -1.18 -17.42
C THR A 310 4.87 -0.46 -16.82
N TYR A 311 4.93 0.87 -16.69
CA TYR A 311 3.87 1.65 -16.06
C TYR A 311 2.66 1.89 -16.96
N GLU A 312 2.86 1.98 -18.27
CA GLU A 312 1.76 1.92 -19.25
C GLU A 312 0.98 0.61 -19.07
N LEU A 313 1.67 -0.51 -18.92
CA LEU A 313 1.04 -1.80 -18.68
C LEU A 313 0.31 -1.83 -17.31
N LEU A 314 0.88 -1.23 -16.26
CA LEU A 314 0.21 -1.09 -14.97
C LEU A 314 -1.00 -0.14 -14.98
N SER A 315 -1.16 0.70 -16.01
CA SER A 315 -2.36 1.54 -16.16
C SER A 315 -3.64 0.70 -16.39
N TYR A 316 -3.53 -0.48 -17.00
CA TYR A 316 -4.68 -1.39 -17.15
C TYR A 316 -5.16 -1.93 -15.80
N ASN A 317 -4.24 -2.08 -14.83
CA ASN A 317 -4.61 -2.41 -13.46
C ASN A 317 -5.49 -1.32 -12.82
N LEU A 318 -5.18 -0.04 -13.11
CA LEU A 318 -5.97 1.10 -12.64
C LEU A 318 -7.42 1.01 -13.10
N VAL A 319 -7.62 0.69 -14.39
CA VAL A 319 -8.95 0.50 -14.98
C VAL A 319 -9.70 -0.62 -14.25
N GLY A 320 -9.02 -1.74 -13.98
CA GLY A 320 -9.55 -2.83 -13.16
C GLY A 320 -10.01 -2.36 -11.78
N ILE A 321 -9.18 -1.60 -11.06
CA ILE A 321 -9.51 -1.07 -9.72
C ILE A 321 -10.76 -0.18 -9.77
N LEU A 322 -10.85 0.71 -10.76
CA LEU A 322 -12.01 1.59 -10.93
C LEU A 322 -13.29 0.80 -11.20
N ILE A 323 -13.22 -0.23 -12.05
CA ILE A 323 -14.34 -1.14 -12.33
C ILE A 323 -14.75 -1.86 -11.03
N GLY A 324 -13.80 -2.49 -10.34
CA GLY A 324 -14.05 -3.26 -9.14
C GLY A 324 -14.64 -2.43 -7.99
N ALA A 325 -14.07 -1.26 -7.72
CA ALA A 325 -14.55 -0.36 -6.67
C ALA A 325 -15.96 0.16 -6.98
N THR A 326 -16.24 0.50 -8.25
CA THR A 326 -17.57 0.97 -8.67
C THR A 326 -18.62 -0.14 -8.58
N ILE A 327 -18.29 -1.36 -9.02
CA ILE A 327 -19.19 -2.51 -8.92
C ILE A 327 -19.45 -2.86 -7.46
N ALA A 328 -18.42 -2.93 -6.61
CA ALA A 328 -18.58 -3.18 -5.19
C ALA A 328 -19.50 -2.15 -4.53
N ALA A 329 -19.28 -0.85 -4.79
CA ALA A 329 -20.15 0.20 -4.27
C ALA A 329 -21.61 -0.04 -4.67
N ARG A 330 -21.89 -0.32 -5.95
CA ARG A 330 -23.24 -0.61 -6.45
C ARG A 330 -23.85 -1.85 -5.80
N LEU A 331 -23.09 -2.93 -5.61
CA LEU A 331 -23.58 -4.16 -5.00
C LEU A 331 -23.89 -3.98 -3.51
N VAL A 332 -23.05 -3.22 -2.78
CA VAL A 332 -23.29 -2.85 -1.39
C VAL A 332 -24.56 -1.98 -1.27
N ILE A 333 -24.71 -0.98 -2.13
CA ILE A 333 -25.91 -0.12 -2.19
C ILE A 333 -27.18 -0.94 -2.47
N LYS A 334 -27.08 -1.93 -3.38
CA LYS A 334 -28.16 -2.89 -3.66
C LYS A 334 -28.38 -3.94 -2.56
N LYS A 335 -27.72 -3.82 -1.41
CA LYS A 335 -27.82 -4.72 -0.26
C LYS A 335 -27.56 -6.19 -0.62
N ARG A 336 -26.68 -6.46 -1.59
CA ARG A 336 -26.23 -7.83 -1.86
C ARG A 336 -25.43 -8.35 -0.66
N PRO A 337 -25.49 -9.66 -0.37
CA PRO A 337 -24.76 -10.24 0.75
C PRO A 337 -23.25 -10.03 0.57
N LEU A 338 -22.57 -9.61 1.64
CA LEU A 338 -21.13 -9.32 1.60
C LEU A 338 -20.32 -10.56 1.21
N GLN A 339 -20.77 -11.75 1.63
CA GLN A 339 -20.17 -13.03 1.24
C GLN A 339 -20.03 -13.17 -0.28
N PHE A 340 -21.07 -12.82 -1.04
CA PHE A 340 -21.05 -12.89 -2.50
C PHE A 340 -20.01 -11.93 -3.09
N ILE A 341 -19.96 -10.69 -2.60
CA ILE A 341 -19.01 -9.68 -3.08
C ILE A 341 -17.58 -10.13 -2.81
N TRP A 342 -17.32 -10.71 -1.64
CA TRP A 342 -15.99 -11.21 -1.28
C TRP A 342 -15.60 -12.45 -2.08
N LEU A 343 -16.51 -13.41 -2.27
CA LEU A 343 -16.22 -14.60 -3.07
C LEU A 343 -15.89 -14.25 -4.51
N VAL A 344 -16.64 -13.34 -5.14
CA VAL A 344 -16.34 -12.88 -6.51
C VAL A 344 -15.00 -12.14 -6.54
N GLY A 345 -14.73 -11.25 -5.59
CA GLY A 345 -13.47 -10.52 -5.53
C GLY A 345 -12.24 -11.44 -5.36
N PHE A 346 -12.32 -12.41 -4.44
CA PHE A 346 -11.25 -13.38 -4.24
C PHE A 346 -11.13 -14.37 -5.41
N PHE A 347 -12.25 -14.74 -6.04
CA PHE A 347 -12.21 -15.55 -7.26
C PHE A 347 -11.49 -14.83 -8.41
N LEU A 348 -11.74 -13.53 -8.61
CA LEU A 348 -11.00 -12.74 -9.60
C LEU A 348 -9.50 -12.71 -9.27
N LEU A 349 -9.13 -12.54 -8.00
CA LEU A 349 -7.72 -12.64 -7.59
C LEU A 349 -7.15 -14.04 -7.82
N LEU A 350 -7.91 -15.10 -7.60
CA LEU A 350 -7.49 -16.48 -7.91
C LEU A 350 -7.22 -16.64 -9.40
N VAL A 351 -8.11 -16.17 -10.27
CA VAL A 351 -7.93 -16.21 -11.73
C VAL A 351 -6.66 -15.45 -12.14
N PHE A 352 -6.40 -14.28 -11.55
CA PHE A 352 -5.16 -13.56 -11.79
C PHE A 352 -3.91 -14.37 -11.39
N HIS A 353 -3.90 -14.96 -10.19
CA HIS A 353 -2.72 -15.72 -9.73
C HIS A 353 -2.52 -17.00 -10.55
N SER A 354 -3.59 -17.72 -10.86
CA SER A 354 -3.54 -18.92 -11.70
C SER A 354 -3.13 -18.60 -13.13
N SER A 355 -3.60 -17.49 -13.72
CA SER A 355 -3.15 -17.08 -15.06
C SER A 355 -1.68 -16.67 -15.08
N MET A 356 -1.24 -15.84 -14.11
CA MET A 356 0.16 -15.43 -14.01
C MET A 356 1.11 -16.61 -13.80
N TYR A 357 0.71 -17.66 -13.07
CA TYR A 357 1.50 -18.88 -12.92
C TYR A 357 1.91 -19.47 -14.29
N PHE A 358 1.01 -19.49 -15.27
CA PHE A 358 1.30 -19.98 -16.62
C PHE A 358 1.98 -18.93 -17.51
N LEU A 359 1.88 -17.64 -17.16
CA LEU A 359 2.45 -16.53 -17.94
C LEU A 359 3.85 -16.11 -17.48
N PHE A 360 4.38 -16.66 -16.38
CA PHE A 360 5.78 -16.47 -16.00
C PHE A 360 6.70 -17.25 -16.94
N THR A 361 7.04 -16.60 -18.06
CA THR A 361 7.95 -17.11 -19.10
C THR A 361 9.05 -16.10 -19.41
N SER A 362 10.11 -16.55 -20.09
CA SER A 362 11.26 -15.71 -20.45
C SER A 362 10.99 -14.72 -21.57
N GLU A 363 9.97 -14.98 -22.40
CA GLU A 363 9.57 -14.21 -23.57
C GLU A 363 8.03 -14.17 -23.63
N ALA A 364 7.46 -12.97 -23.57
CA ALA A 364 6.02 -12.75 -23.65
C ALA A 364 5.73 -11.36 -24.19
N ASP A 365 4.68 -11.25 -25.00
CA ASP A 365 4.18 -9.97 -25.48
C ASP A 365 3.46 -9.21 -24.37
N GLN A 366 3.63 -7.88 -24.35
CA GLN A 366 2.99 -6.98 -23.37
C GLN A 366 1.46 -7.14 -23.34
N SER A 367 0.85 -7.35 -24.51
CA SER A 367 -0.60 -7.53 -24.68
C SER A 367 -1.16 -8.71 -23.88
N THR A 368 -0.34 -9.72 -23.63
CA THR A 368 -0.72 -10.94 -22.90
C THR A 368 -1.06 -10.65 -21.43
N PHE A 369 -0.45 -9.61 -20.84
CA PHE A 369 -0.64 -9.26 -19.44
C PHE A 369 -1.80 -8.29 -19.20
N ILE A 370 -2.34 -7.66 -20.24
CA ILE A 370 -3.42 -6.65 -20.12
C ILE A 370 -4.62 -7.23 -19.37
N LEU A 371 -5.14 -8.38 -19.81
CA LEU A 371 -6.33 -9.00 -19.21
C LEU A 371 -6.07 -9.46 -17.75
N PRO A 372 -4.99 -10.20 -17.42
CA PRO A 372 -4.64 -10.51 -16.04
C PRO A 372 -4.56 -9.27 -15.14
N LEU A 373 -3.96 -8.17 -15.60
CA LEU A 373 -3.81 -6.95 -14.80
C LEU A 373 -5.15 -6.26 -14.53
N ILE A 374 -6.06 -6.23 -15.50
CA ILE A 374 -7.44 -5.74 -15.29
C ILE A 374 -8.15 -6.61 -14.26
N ILE A 375 -8.06 -7.94 -14.37
CA ILE A 375 -8.67 -8.88 -13.43
C ILE A 375 -8.13 -8.69 -12.00
N GLN A 376 -6.81 -8.49 -11.87
CA GLN A 376 -6.16 -8.22 -10.59
C GLN A 376 -6.74 -6.96 -9.93
N GLY A 377 -6.81 -5.88 -10.70
CA GLY A 377 -7.33 -4.59 -10.23
C GLY A 377 -8.79 -4.70 -9.84
N TRP A 378 -9.58 -5.40 -10.66
CA TRP A 378 -11.01 -5.65 -10.39
C TRP A 378 -11.19 -6.40 -9.09
N GLY A 379 -10.50 -7.53 -8.89
CA GLY A 379 -10.57 -8.29 -7.65
C GLY A 379 -10.20 -7.44 -6.43
N ALA A 380 -9.09 -6.70 -6.48
CA ALA A 380 -8.65 -5.85 -5.38
C ALA A 380 -9.63 -4.70 -5.07
N GLY A 381 -10.09 -3.99 -6.10
CA GLY A 381 -11.06 -2.89 -5.97
C GLY A 381 -12.41 -3.36 -5.42
N MET A 382 -12.81 -4.58 -5.75
CA MET A 382 -14.06 -5.17 -5.29
C MET A 382 -14.02 -5.58 -3.80
N LEU A 383 -12.84 -5.84 -3.25
CA LEU A 383 -12.66 -6.36 -1.88
C LEU A 383 -12.43 -5.28 -0.82
N LEU A 384 -11.55 -4.31 -1.10
CA LEU A 384 -11.05 -3.41 -0.05
C LEU A 384 -12.18 -2.61 0.62
N THR A 385 -13.06 -1.99 -0.17
CA THR A 385 -14.13 -1.14 0.35
C THR A 385 -15.15 -1.91 1.20
N PRO A 386 -15.73 -3.03 0.71
CA PRO A 386 -16.67 -3.81 1.52
C PRO A 386 -16.06 -4.41 2.79
N ILE A 387 -14.79 -4.86 2.75
CA ILE A 387 -14.10 -5.38 3.94
C ILE A 387 -13.95 -4.28 4.99
N VAL A 388 -13.50 -3.08 4.61
CA VAL A 388 -13.33 -1.99 5.57
C VAL A 388 -14.68 -1.52 6.12
N LEU A 389 -15.71 -1.42 5.27
CA LEU A 389 -17.07 -1.13 5.74
C LEU A 389 -17.54 -2.16 6.77
N PHE A 390 -17.30 -3.46 6.51
CA PHE A 390 -17.64 -4.55 7.41
C PHE A 390 -16.93 -4.42 8.77
N ILE A 391 -15.63 -4.15 8.79
CA ILE A 391 -14.84 -3.94 10.02
C ILE A 391 -15.46 -2.81 10.87
N ILE A 392 -15.68 -1.65 10.25
CA ILE A 392 -16.18 -0.46 10.95
C ILE A 392 -17.60 -0.68 11.46
N SER A 393 -18.40 -1.48 10.73
CA SER A 393 -19.76 -1.83 11.10
C SER A 393 -19.93 -2.94 12.12
N SER A 394 -18.89 -3.76 12.31
CA SER A 394 -18.96 -4.92 13.21
C SER A 394 -18.88 -4.53 14.68
N VAL A 395 -18.77 -3.24 14.99
CA VAL A 395 -18.64 -2.71 16.34
C VAL A 395 -19.65 -1.57 16.58
N PRO A 396 -20.05 -1.30 17.84
CA PRO A 396 -20.86 -0.14 18.19
C PRO A 396 -20.23 1.18 17.74
N GLU A 397 -21.06 2.16 17.40
CA GLU A 397 -20.64 3.48 16.91
C GLU A 397 -19.68 4.20 17.87
N SER A 398 -19.85 3.99 19.18
CA SER A 398 -18.98 4.54 20.23
C SER A 398 -17.50 4.14 20.08
N ILE A 399 -17.23 2.95 19.52
CA ILE A 399 -15.87 2.41 19.33
C ILE A 399 -15.49 2.22 17.86
N SER A 400 -16.32 2.70 16.93
CA SER A 400 -16.12 2.57 15.48
C SER A 400 -14.83 3.26 14.99
N VAL A 401 -14.44 4.36 15.63
CA VAL A 401 -13.17 5.05 15.36
C VAL A 401 -11.96 4.18 15.74
N SER A 402 -12.05 3.46 16.86
CA SER A 402 -11.01 2.50 17.27
C SER A 402 -10.94 1.32 16.31
N ALA A 403 -12.08 0.83 15.80
CA ALA A 403 -12.09 -0.22 14.78
C ALA A 403 -11.44 0.26 13.46
N SER A 404 -11.72 1.48 13.01
CA SER A 404 -11.06 2.07 11.84
C SER A 404 -9.53 2.20 12.05
N THR A 405 -9.11 2.70 13.22
CA THR A 405 -7.69 2.84 13.58
C THR A 405 -6.97 1.49 13.59
N ALA A 406 -7.58 0.48 14.23
CA ALA A 406 -7.04 -0.87 14.24
C ALA A 406 -7.02 -1.47 12.83
N GLY A 407 -8.00 -1.15 11.97
CA GLY A 407 -7.97 -1.50 10.55
C GLY A 407 -6.74 -0.92 9.84
N VAL A 408 -6.43 0.36 10.03
CA VAL A 408 -5.23 1.00 9.45
C VAL A 408 -3.94 0.36 9.96
N PHE A 409 -3.86 0.00 11.25
CA PHE A 409 -2.75 -0.77 11.81
C PHE A 409 -2.58 -2.13 11.12
N ILE A 410 -3.67 -2.89 10.93
CA ILE A 410 -3.64 -4.18 10.26
C ILE A 410 -3.15 -4.03 8.82
N ARG A 411 -3.61 -3.01 8.09
CA ARG A 411 -3.09 -2.73 6.73
C ARG A 411 -1.59 -2.47 6.73
N PHE A 412 -1.08 -1.68 7.68
CA PHE A 412 0.36 -1.40 7.80
C PHE A 412 1.15 -2.68 8.06
N THR A 413 0.74 -3.45 9.07
CA THR A 413 1.41 -4.69 9.49
C THR A 413 1.43 -5.73 8.37
N PHE A 414 0.29 -5.95 7.71
CA PHE A 414 0.22 -6.94 6.63
C PHE A 414 0.83 -6.45 5.30
N PHE A 415 0.88 -5.13 5.06
CA PHE A 415 1.67 -4.58 3.97
C PHE A 415 3.17 -4.87 4.16
N GLY A 416 3.72 -4.56 5.35
CA GLY A 416 5.12 -4.86 5.66
C GLY A 416 5.41 -6.35 5.72
N MET A 417 4.50 -7.16 6.29
CA MET A 417 4.62 -8.62 6.31
C MET A 417 4.64 -9.23 4.91
N SER A 418 3.82 -8.71 3.98
CA SER A 418 3.85 -9.16 2.59
C SER A 418 5.22 -8.94 1.95
N THR A 419 5.80 -7.74 2.13
CA THR A 419 7.15 -7.43 1.65
C THR A 419 8.21 -8.34 2.29
N ALA A 420 8.12 -8.59 3.59
CA ALA A 420 9.04 -9.48 4.30
C ALA A 420 8.99 -10.92 3.76
N LEU A 421 7.78 -11.45 3.52
CA LEU A 421 7.59 -12.78 2.95
C LEU A 421 8.13 -12.87 1.52
N ILE A 422 7.88 -11.86 0.69
CA ILE A 422 8.43 -11.78 -0.67
C ILE A 422 9.96 -11.81 -0.63
N ASN A 423 10.60 -11.00 0.22
CA ASN A 423 12.04 -10.97 0.35
C ASN A 423 12.62 -12.32 0.81
N TYR A 424 11.97 -12.96 1.79
CA TYR A 424 12.36 -14.29 2.28
C TYR A 424 12.24 -15.35 1.17
N PHE A 425 11.06 -15.48 0.56
CA PHE A 425 10.80 -16.50 -0.46
C PHE A 425 11.60 -16.26 -1.74
N SER A 426 11.80 -15.00 -2.13
CA SER A 426 12.63 -14.65 -3.28
C SER A 426 14.05 -15.13 -3.09
N LEU A 427 14.67 -14.86 -1.94
CA LEU A 427 16.03 -15.33 -1.68
C LEU A 427 16.09 -16.86 -1.57
N TYR A 428 15.18 -17.46 -0.80
CA TYR A 428 15.17 -18.89 -0.54
C TYR A 428 14.95 -19.72 -1.81
N TYR A 429 13.90 -19.43 -2.58
CA TYR A 429 13.58 -20.18 -3.79
C TYR A 429 14.55 -19.91 -4.92
N THR A 430 14.95 -18.64 -5.14
CA THR A 430 15.95 -18.33 -6.18
C THR A 430 17.27 -19.06 -5.91
N LYS A 431 17.76 -19.05 -4.67
CA LYS A 431 18.99 -19.80 -4.29
C LYS A 431 18.81 -21.31 -4.50
N THR A 432 17.70 -21.88 -4.05
CA THR A 432 17.43 -23.31 -4.15
C THR A 432 17.33 -23.77 -5.60
N HIS A 433 16.61 -23.02 -6.44
CA HIS A 433 16.44 -23.33 -7.86
C HIS A 433 17.73 -23.12 -8.64
N ALA A 434 18.51 -22.07 -8.34
CA ALA A 434 19.82 -21.84 -8.94
C ALA A 434 20.79 -22.98 -8.63
N MET A 435 20.86 -23.44 -7.37
CA MET A 435 21.69 -24.59 -6.99
C MET A 435 21.26 -25.87 -7.69
N ARG A 436 19.95 -26.17 -7.73
CA ARG A 436 19.43 -27.36 -8.45
C ARG A 436 19.72 -27.31 -9.95
N LEU A 437 19.64 -26.13 -10.56
CA LEU A 437 19.93 -25.96 -11.98
C LEU A 437 21.43 -26.11 -12.24
N SER A 438 22.28 -25.51 -11.40
CA SER A 438 23.74 -25.67 -11.46
C SER A 438 24.18 -27.12 -11.27
N ASP A 439 23.59 -27.83 -10.31
CA ASP A 439 23.85 -29.26 -10.06
C ASP A 439 23.49 -30.13 -11.27
N ARG A 440 22.36 -29.87 -11.93
CA ARG A 440 21.96 -30.60 -13.15
C ARG A 440 22.91 -30.33 -14.31
N ILE A 441 23.35 -29.08 -14.46
CA ILE A 441 24.35 -28.70 -15.46
C ILE A 441 25.69 -29.41 -15.18
N SER A 442 26.10 -29.50 -13.91
CA SER A 442 27.39 -30.10 -13.51
C SER A 442 27.39 -31.64 -13.50
N LYS A 443 26.28 -32.29 -13.14
CA LYS A 443 26.21 -33.75 -12.92
C LYS A 443 25.77 -34.53 -14.16
N ALA A 444 25.15 -33.89 -15.16
CA ALA A 444 24.43 -34.60 -16.21
C ALA A 444 24.67 -34.15 -17.67
N ASP A 445 25.44 -33.10 -17.98
CA ASP A 445 25.36 -32.52 -19.34
C ASP A 445 26.59 -32.71 -20.25
N ASN A 446 26.36 -33.45 -21.34
CA ASN A 446 27.15 -33.46 -22.58
C ASN A 446 27.00 -32.14 -23.39
N GLY A 447 26.16 -31.18 -22.96
CA GLY A 447 25.86 -29.92 -23.64
C GLY A 447 26.36 -28.62 -22.98
N LEU A 448 27.02 -28.67 -21.81
CA LEU A 448 27.59 -27.46 -21.18
C LEU A 448 28.66 -26.81 -22.06
N ALA A 449 29.56 -27.63 -22.62
CA ALA A 449 30.60 -27.17 -23.53
C ALA A 449 29.99 -26.50 -24.77
N GLU A 450 28.90 -27.08 -25.32
CA GLU A 450 28.18 -26.55 -26.48
C GLU A 450 27.47 -25.22 -26.18
N ARG A 451 26.81 -25.10 -25.02
CA ARG A 451 26.18 -23.83 -24.58
C ARG A 451 27.19 -22.72 -24.34
N LEU A 452 28.32 -23.05 -23.69
CA LEU A 452 29.42 -22.10 -23.51
C LEU A 452 29.97 -21.67 -24.86
N HIS A 453 30.14 -22.60 -25.80
CA HIS A 453 30.57 -22.29 -27.17
C HIS A 453 29.55 -21.41 -27.92
N THR A 454 28.25 -21.59 -27.69
CA THR A 454 27.19 -20.74 -28.26
C THR A 454 27.29 -19.31 -27.72
N TYR A 455 27.47 -19.14 -26.39
CA TYR A 455 27.67 -17.82 -25.80
C TYR A 455 28.98 -17.18 -26.27
N GLN A 456 30.06 -17.96 -26.39
CA GLN A 456 31.34 -17.49 -26.92
C GLN A 456 31.19 -17.00 -28.36
N SER A 457 30.56 -17.80 -29.23
CA SER A 457 30.31 -17.45 -30.63
C SER A 457 29.45 -16.18 -30.75
N ALA A 458 28.42 -16.04 -29.90
CA ALA A 458 27.58 -14.85 -29.88
C ALA A 458 28.34 -13.59 -29.44
N LEU A 459 29.25 -13.71 -28.47
CA LEU A 459 30.12 -12.62 -28.00
C LEU A 459 31.17 -12.25 -29.06
N GLN A 460 31.77 -13.24 -29.72
CA GLN A 460 32.70 -13.02 -30.84
C GLN A 460 31.99 -12.33 -32.02
N GLY A 461 30.74 -12.71 -32.32
CA GLY A 461 29.91 -12.03 -33.33
C GLY A 461 29.60 -10.56 -33.00
N ARG A 462 29.80 -10.13 -31.76
CA ARG A 462 29.73 -8.72 -31.32
C ARG A 462 31.10 -8.02 -31.26
N GLY A 463 32.16 -8.65 -31.78
CA GLY A 463 33.49 -8.06 -31.91
C GLY A 463 34.46 -8.33 -30.76
N LEU A 464 34.11 -9.21 -29.80
CA LEU A 464 35.02 -9.58 -28.71
C LEU A 464 36.05 -10.61 -29.18
N LEU A 465 37.30 -10.48 -28.71
CA LEU A 465 38.35 -11.48 -28.94
C LEU A 465 37.98 -12.81 -28.29
N ALA A 466 38.43 -13.92 -28.89
CA ALA A 466 38.07 -15.27 -28.44
C ALA A 466 38.38 -15.51 -26.95
N ASP A 467 39.53 -15.05 -26.45
CA ASP A 467 39.91 -15.17 -25.03
C ASP A 467 38.98 -14.37 -24.09
N GLN A 468 38.57 -13.16 -24.51
CA GLN A 468 37.63 -12.34 -23.74
C GLN A 468 36.22 -12.94 -23.75
N ALA A 469 35.76 -13.42 -24.90
CA ALA A 469 34.47 -14.11 -25.03
C ALA A 469 34.42 -15.39 -24.19
N ALA A 470 35.52 -16.16 -24.15
CA ALA A 470 35.62 -17.37 -23.32
C ALA A 470 35.52 -17.07 -21.83
N LYS A 471 36.12 -15.97 -21.36
CA LYS A 471 36.03 -15.53 -19.96
C LYS A 471 34.65 -15.02 -19.58
N LEU A 472 33.90 -14.41 -20.50
CA LEU A 472 32.58 -13.82 -20.24
C LEU A 472 31.41 -14.81 -20.39
N ALA A 473 31.55 -15.86 -21.19
CA ALA A 473 30.50 -16.84 -21.45
C ALA A 473 29.91 -17.52 -20.19
N PRO A 474 30.72 -17.92 -19.17
CA PRO A 474 30.19 -18.44 -17.92
C PRO A 474 29.29 -17.44 -17.17
N GLY A 475 29.58 -16.15 -17.25
CA GLY A 475 28.76 -15.10 -16.64
C GLY A 475 27.40 -14.94 -17.32
N LEU A 476 27.31 -15.17 -18.64
CA LEU A 476 26.03 -15.21 -19.35
C LEU A 476 25.21 -16.44 -18.96
N LEU A 477 25.87 -17.59 -18.78
CA LEU A 477 25.22 -18.79 -18.29
C LEU A 477 24.65 -18.59 -16.87
N ASP A 478 25.43 -17.98 -15.96
CA ASP A 478 24.94 -17.66 -14.62
C ASP A 478 23.74 -16.70 -14.66
N LYS A 479 23.79 -15.64 -15.47
CA LYS A 479 22.62 -14.75 -15.68
C LYS A 479 21.38 -15.51 -16.19
N ALA A 480 21.57 -16.46 -17.09
CA ALA A 480 20.46 -17.30 -17.58
C ALA A 480 19.91 -18.21 -16.48
N VAL A 481 20.79 -18.81 -15.65
CA VAL A 481 20.41 -19.61 -14.47
C VAL A 481 19.62 -18.77 -13.47
N GLN A 482 20.06 -17.55 -13.15
CA GLN A 482 19.36 -16.64 -12.25
C GLN A 482 17.99 -16.22 -12.81
N LYS A 483 17.90 -15.93 -14.13
CA LYS A 483 16.61 -15.62 -14.78
C LYS A 483 15.61 -16.78 -14.65
N GLN A 484 16.06 -18.01 -14.86
CA GLN A 484 15.22 -19.22 -14.71
C GLN A 484 14.86 -19.52 -13.25
N ALA A 485 15.80 -19.30 -12.33
CA ALA A 485 15.55 -19.46 -10.90
C ALA A 485 14.50 -18.46 -10.38
N PHE A 486 14.56 -17.21 -10.83
CA PHE A 486 13.56 -16.19 -10.50
C PHE A 486 12.17 -16.58 -11.05
N LEU A 487 12.08 -17.04 -12.30
CA LEU A 487 10.82 -17.51 -12.90
C LEU A 487 10.17 -18.61 -12.04
N LYS A 488 10.96 -19.61 -11.63
CA LYS A 488 10.47 -20.70 -10.76
C LYS A 488 10.06 -20.20 -9.38
N TYR A 489 10.81 -19.29 -8.79
CA TYR A 489 10.39 -18.61 -7.56
C TYR A 489 9.04 -17.92 -7.73
N ALA A 490 8.85 -17.15 -8.80
CA ALA A 490 7.62 -16.42 -9.04
C ALA A 490 6.41 -17.36 -9.20
N MET A 491 6.60 -18.48 -9.93
CA MET A 491 5.60 -19.54 -10.06
C MET A 491 5.25 -20.16 -8.70
N ASP A 492 6.23 -20.64 -7.94
CA ASP A 492 6.02 -21.28 -6.63
C ASP A 492 5.31 -20.33 -5.66
N TYR A 493 5.72 -19.06 -5.64
CA TYR A 493 5.10 -18.06 -4.78
C TYR A 493 3.65 -17.75 -5.18
N TYR A 494 3.34 -17.69 -6.48
CA TYR A 494 1.98 -17.48 -6.97
C TYR A 494 1.07 -18.68 -6.69
N GLU A 495 1.61 -19.90 -6.75
CA GLU A 495 0.91 -21.11 -6.34
C GLU A 495 0.54 -21.06 -4.84
N LEU A 496 1.51 -20.71 -3.97
CA LEU A 496 1.25 -20.55 -2.54
C LEU A 496 0.15 -19.52 -2.25
N VAL A 497 0.17 -18.38 -2.96
CA VAL A 497 -0.86 -17.34 -2.82
C VAL A 497 -2.21 -17.82 -3.37
N ALA A 498 -2.24 -18.58 -4.47
CA ALA A 498 -3.47 -19.18 -4.98
C ALA A 498 -4.09 -20.17 -3.98
N ILE A 499 -3.28 -21.01 -3.32
CA ILE A 499 -3.72 -21.90 -2.25
C ILE A 499 -4.28 -21.09 -1.06
N LEU A 500 -3.61 -20.00 -0.65
CA LEU A 500 -4.12 -19.11 0.39
C LEU A 500 -5.49 -18.53 0.02
N ILE A 501 -5.69 -18.11 -1.23
CA ILE A 501 -6.98 -17.60 -1.72
C ILE A 501 -8.05 -18.70 -1.64
N LEU A 502 -7.75 -19.93 -2.04
CA LEU A 502 -8.68 -21.06 -1.96
C LEU A 502 -9.10 -21.36 -0.52
N ILE A 503 -8.14 -21.41 0.41
CA ILE A 503 -8.40 -21.59 1.85
C ILE A 503 -9.29 -20.46 2.37
N LEU A 504 -9.00 -19.21 1.97
CA LEU A 504 -9.78 -18.05 2.40
C LEU A 504 -11.20 -18.08 1.85
N MET A 505 -11.39 -18.46 0.59
CA MET A 505 -12.71 -18.64 -0.02
C MET A 505 -13.50 -19.73 0.70
N LEU A 506 -12.87 -20.88 1.01
CA LEU A 506 -13.50 -21.95 1.78
C LEU A 506 -13.93 -21.44 3.17
N LEU A 507 -13.06 -20.70 3.85
CA LEU A 507 -13.35 -20.09 5.16
C LEU A 507 -14.50 -19.09 5.09
N ILE A 508 -14.62 -18.31 4.01
CA ILE A 508 -15.75 -17.40 3.77
C ILE A 508 -17.05 -18.19 3.53
N VAL A 509 -17.01 -19.29 2.79
CA VAL A 509 -18.18 -20.16 2.54
C VAL A 509 -18.65 -20.83 3.83
N MET A 510 -17.72 -21.34 4.63
CA MET A 510 -18.01 -22.06 5.88
C MET A 510 -18.49 -21.16 7.01
N ALA A 511 -18.36 -19.83 6.91
CA ALA A 511 -18.80 -18.88 7.93
C ALA A 511 -20.32 -18.57 7.79
N PRO A 512 -21.22 -19.25 8.56
CA PRO A 512 -22.66 -19.23 8.29
C PRO A 512 -23.29 -17.86 8.61
N TYR A 513 -22.70 -17.16 9.58
CA TYR A 513 -23.15 -15.85 10.03
C TYR A 513 -22.96 -14.75 8.97
N ILE A 514 -22.16 -14.98 7.92
CA ILE A 514 -21.83 -13.99 6.89
C ILE A 514 -22.79 -14.04 5.71
N ASN A 515 -23.38 -15.20 5.44
CA ASN A 515 -24.27 -15.42 4.29
C ASN A 515 -25.48 -14.47 4.27
N ARG A 516 -25.90 -13.98 5.44
CA ARG A 516 -27.01 -13.02 5.58
C ARG A 516 -26.57 -11.60 5.93
N THR A 517 -25.26 -11.34 6.05
CA THR A 517 -24.77 -10.00 6.38
C THR A 517 -24.96 -9.05 5.20
N THR A 518 -25.81 -8.05 5.44
CA THR A 518 -26.02 -6.93 4.52
C THR A 518 -25.74 -5.64 5.26
N ILE A 519 -25.13 -4.68 4.57
CA ILE A 519 -24.90 -3.35 5.14
C ILE A 519 -26.26 -2.61 5.08
N ASN A 520 -26.92 -2.39 6.23
CA ASN A 520 -28.14 -1.57 6.26
C ASN A 520 -27.78 -0.10 5.97
N VAL A 521 -28.21 0.35 4.81
CA VAL A 521 -27.91 1.68 4.29
C VAL A 521 -28.79 2.78 4.91
N LYS A 522 -29.85 2.43 5.66
CA LYS A 522 -30.86 3.39 6.17
C LYS A 522 -30.62 3.91 7.60
N ALA A 523 -30.16 3.05 8.50
CA ALA A 523 -29.64 3.54 9.77
C ALA A 523 -28.24 4.10 9.50
N LYS A 524 -27.78 5.11 10.24
CA LYS A 524 -26.37 5.55 10.20
C LYS A 524 -25.38 4.45 10.64
N GLN A 525 -25.87 3.23 10.84
CA GLN A 525 -25.20 1.96 11.05
C GLN A 525 -25.82 0.94 10.09
N PRO A 526 -25.07 -0.01 9.53
CA PRO A 526 -25.68 -1.23 9.05
C PRO A 526 -26.34 -1.97 10.23
N ALA A 527 -27.40 -2.71 9.93
CA ALA A 527 -28.08 -3.53 10.91
C ALA A 527 -27.01 -4.42 11.53
N ALA A 528 -27.02 -4.54 12.86
CA ALA A 528 -26.30 -5.61 13.52
C ALA A 528 -26.52 -6.89 12.71
N ALA A 529 -25.47 -7.68 12.47
CA ALA A 529 -25.63 -9.01 11.91
C ALA A 529 -26.77 -9.65 12.69
N THR A 530 -27.94 -9.77 12.05
CA THR A 530 -29.12 -10.32 12.69
C THR A 530 -28.75 -11.76 12.91
N VAL A 531 -28.48 -12.10 14.17
CA VAL A 531 -28.23 -13.47 14.63
C VAL A 531 -29.37 -14.35 14.16
#